data_AF-A0A133UAN0-F1
#
_entry.id   AF-A0A133UAN0-F1
#
_cell.length_a   1.000
_cell.length_b   1.000
_cell.length_c   1.000
_cell.angle_alpha   90.00
_cell.angle_beta   90.00
_cell.angle_gamma   90.00
#
_symmetry.space_group_name_H-M   'P 1'
#
loop_
_entity.id
_entity.type
_entity.pdbx_description
1 polymer ?
#
loop_
_entity_poly.entity_id
_entity_poly.type
_entity_poly.pdbx_seq_one_letter_code
_entity_poly.pdbx_strand_id
1 'polypeptide(L)'
;MFHDLVALLALITVFIANYTDLKERVIPNRLTFSMIAAGIALYIGFGIYKQDLFFAIQGALWAGIAFALAYGFWFIGGWAGGDVKLYTALGALLAGYEASSLEILPSGYGVSYMAAPYPPPFTVLFNGVICLAPVLIAYVIIKSIRTPGIGGEIAQPVRESVPEILVVPFVIVGGSALGWKLTAFFGFGQLASFALAILIILPIYRLPLKFETPLAVGLTCLGIYLYSLSALKFLGITFAVVLAIRLLFSGIKVIDRRILQEKISIGELEEGMIPAETIYEKDGEVQRYESPGVMERAKQILLNPSSFRLSPDWDRVLADSRLAAGVSEEQVEALKSYVEKDDLENHIRIKKGLPFAPSFALGVTIAIFYGDIYWGLVSFLAGGF
;
A
#
# COMPACT_ATOMS: atom_id res chain seq x y z
N MET A 1 -8.44 28.46 11.25
CA MET A 1 -7.89 28.25 12.60
C MET A 1 -7.94 26.80 13.06
N PHE A 2 -9.12 26.14 13.13
CA PHE A 2 -9.19 24.72 13.52
C PHE A 2 -8.42 23.80 12.55
N HIS A 3 -8.68 23.93 11.24
CA HIS A 3 -8.01 23.13 10.21
C HIS A 3 -6.48 23.34 10.21
N ASP A 4 -6.04 24.59 10.40
CA ASP A 4 -4.61 24.92 10.48
C ASP A 4 -3.95 24.28 11.71
N LEU A 5 -4.65 24.24 12.85
CA LEU A 5 -4.15 23.60 14.08
C LEU A 5 -3.96 22.09 13.88
N VAL A 6 -4.96 21.39 13.36
CA VAL A 6 -4.85 19.94 13.14
C VAL A 6 -3.83 19.59 12.07
N ALA A 7 -3.68 20.43 11.03
CA ALA A 7 -2.63 20.28 10.02
C ALA A 7 -1.24 20.48 10.60
N LEU A 8 -1.04 21.52 11.43
CA LEU A 8 0.23 21.76 12.11
C LEU A 8 0.59 20.58 13.03
N LEU A 9 -0.37 20.07 13.80
CA LEU A 9 -0.15 18.88 14.64
C LEU A 9 0.19 17.65 13.81
N ALA A 10 -0.47 17.43 12.68
CA ALA A 10 -0.17 16.33 11.77
C ALA A 10 1.25 16.44 11.19
N LEU A 11 1.67 17.63 10.74
CA LEU A 11 3.04 17.90 10.26
C LEU A 11 4.06 17.62 11.36
N ILE A 12 3.87 18.17 12.55
CA ILE A 12 4.76 17.93 13.70
C ILE A 12 4.85 16.42 13.99
N THR A 13 3.72 15.72 13.98
CA THR A 13 3.66 14.27 14.22
C THR A 13 4.50 13.51 13.21
N VAL A 14 4.33 13.75 11.90
CA VAL A 14 5.09 13.02 10.87
C VAL A 14 6.56 13.40 10.85
N PHE A 15 6.93 14.65 11.13
CA PHE A 15 8.34 15.05 11.16
C PHE A 15 9.07 14.46 12.36
N ILE A 16 8.44 14.45 13.55
CA ILE A 16 9.02 13.79 14.72
C ILE A 16 9.11 12.28 14.49
N ALA A 17 8.04 11.65 13.98
CA ALA A 17 8.03 10.22 13.69
C ALA A 17 9.09 9.84 12.66
N ASN A 18 9.24 10.62 11.58
CA ASN A 18 10.26 10.40 10.56
C ASN A 18 11.68 10.56 11.13
N TYR A 19 11.92 11.57 11.98
CA TYR A 19 13.21 11.75 12.64
C TYR A 19 13.56 10.57 13.57
N THR A 20 12.62 10.12 14.40
CA THR A 20 12.84 8.98 15.31
C THR A 20 12.96 7.66 14.56
N ASP A 21 12.20 7.47 13.48
CA ASP A 21 12.27 6.27 12.66
C ASP A 21 13.60 6.17 11.90
N LEU A 22 14.10 7.28 11.35
CA LEU A 22 15.41 7.30 10.69
C LEU A 22 16.58 7.12 11.65
N LYS A 23 16.46 7.59 12.90
CA LYS A 23 17.55 7.54 13.90
C LYS A 23 17.54 6.25 14.73
N GLU A 24 16.37 5.88 15.23
CA GLU A 24 16.19 4.83 16.23
C GLU A 24 15.39 3.63 15.68
N ARG A 25 14.82 3.73 14.46
CA ARG A 25 13.94 2.72 13.84
C ARG A 25 12.70 2.39 14.66
N VAL A 26 12.29 3.32 15.52
CA VAL A 26 11.14 3.17 16.41
C VAL A 26 10.32 4.46 16.36
N ILE A 27 9.00 4.30 16.21
CA ILE A 27 8.04 5.39 16.33
C ILE A 27 7.50 5.42 17.78
N PRO A 28 7.72 6.49 18.55
CA PRO A 28 7.35 6.53 19.96
C PRO A 28 5.85 6.37 20.19
N ASN A 29 5.46 5.40 21.04
CA ASN A 29 4.07 5.21 21.45
C ASN A 29 3.48 6.46 22.10
N ARG A 30 4.29 7.20 22.88
CA ARG A 30 3.86 8.45 23.51
C ARG A 30 3.46 9.50 22.49
N LEU A 31 4.12 9.55 21.33
CA LEU A 31 3.75 10.46 20.24
C LEU A 31 2.43 10.03 19.60
N THR A 32 2.34 8.78 19.14
CA THR A 32 1.19 8.29 18.37
C THR A 32 -0.10 8.27 19.19
N PHE A 33 -0.11 7.67 20.39
CA PHE A 33 -1.30 7.62 21.23
C PHE A 33 -1.76 9.00 21.70
N SER A 34 -0.83 9.91 22.03
CA SER A 34 -1.19 11.27 22.41
C SER A 34 -1.83 12.03 21.24
N MET A 35 -1.33 11.84 20.02
CA MET A 35 -1.87 12.49 18.83
C MET A 35 -3.21 11.91 18.37
N ILE A 36 -3.43 10.60 18.53
CA ILE A 36 -4.76 9.99 18.35
C ILE A 36 -5.77 10.62 19.32
N ALA A 37 -5.43 10.66 20.61
CA ALA A 37 -6.28 11.22 21.64
C ALA A 37 -6.54 12.72 21.42
N ALA A 38 -5.50 13.48 21.06
CA ALA A 38 -5.62 14.90 20.75
C ALA A 38 -6.52 15.16 19.55
N GLY A 39 -6.36 14.41 18.45
CA GLY A 39 -7.23 14.52 17.28
C GLY A 39 -8.70 14.29 17.61
N ILE A 40 -9.01 13.16 18.27
CA ILE A 40 -10.38 12.85 18.70
C ILE A 40 -10.95 13.94 19.61
N ALA A 41 -10.19 14.38 20.63
CA ALA A 41 -10.63 15.40 21.56
C ALA A 41 -10.87 16.77 20.89
N LEU A 42 -10.02 17.16 19.94
CA LEU A 42 -10.17 18.40 19.18
C LEU A 42 -11.45 18.39 18.33
N TYR A 43 -11.72 17.30 17.61
CA TYR A 43 -12.95 17.17 16.83
C TYR A 43 -14.19 17.18 17.72
N ILE A 44 -14.20 16.44 18.84
CA ILE A 44 -15.32 16.45 19.79
C ILE A 44 -15.55 17.86 20.34
N GLY A 45 -14.51 18.53 20.84
CA GLY A 45 -14.63 19.86 21.43
C GLY A 45 -15.14 20.91 20.44
N PHE A 46 -14.61 20.90 19.22
CA PHE A 46 -15.02 21.85 18.19
C PHE A 46 -16.40 21.52 17.59
N GLY A 47 -16.75 20.24 17.50
CA GLY A 47 -18.08 19.79 17.08
C GLY A 47 -19.16 20.19 18.09
N ILE A 48 -18.91 20.04 19.39
CA ILE A 48 -19.80 20.54 20.46
C ILE A 48 -19.97 22.05 20.35
N TYR A 49 -18.88 22.80 20.14
CA TYR A 49 -18.93 24.25 19.96
C TYR A 49 -19.77 24.68 18.75
N LYS A 50 -19.65 23.94 17.63
CA LYS A 50 -20.45 24.16 16.41
C LYS A 50 -21.86 23.57 16.46
N GLN A 51 -22.22 22.85 17.52
CA GLN A 51 -23.45 22.05 17.61
C GLN A 51 -23.63 21.06 16.45
N ASP A 52 -22.52 20.52 15.94
CA ASP A 52 -22.50 19.55 14.85
C ASP A 52 -21.95 18.21 15.36
N LEU A 53 -22.89 17.27 15.56
CA LEU A 53 -22.56 15.92 16.03
C LEU A 53 -21.76 15.13 14.99
N PHE A 54 -22.03 15.34 13.70
CA PHE A 54 -21.30 14.64 12.65
C PHE A 54 -19.85 15.09 12.64
N PHE A 55 -19.61 16.40 12.73
CA PHE A 55 -18.26 16.94 12.87
C PHE A 55 -17.55 16.40 14.11
N ALA A 56 -18.25 16.31 15.25
CA ALA A 56 -17.69 15.84 16.52
C ALA A 56 -17.12 14.41 16.44
N ILE A 57 -17.77 13.52 15.66
CA ILE A 57 -17.38 12.11 15.57
C ILE A 57 -16.34 11.84 14.47
N GLN A 58 -16.07 12.79 13.57
CA GLN A 58 -15.15 12.58 12.44
C GLN A 58 -13.77 12.11 12.87
N GLY A 59 -13.18 12.73 13.90
CA GLY A 59 -11.87 12.33 14.43
C GLY A 59 -11.81 10.84 14.79
N ALA A 60 -12.82 10.34 15.51
CA ALA A 60 -12.89 8.93 15.90
C ALA A 60 -13.21 8.01 14.71
N LEU A 61 -14.14 8.42 13.85
CA LEU A 61 -14.57 7.66 12.68
C LEU A 61 -13.39 7.39 11.73
N TRP A 62 -12.65 8.43 11.35
CA TRP A 62 -11.56 8.30 10.38
C TRP A 62 -10.31 7.67 11.00
N ALA A 63 -10.08 7.84 12.31
CA ALA A 63 -9.08 7.04 13.04
C ALA A 63 -9.40 5.54 12.97
N GLY A 64 -10.67 5.16 13.17
CA GLY A 64 -11.12 3.78 13.07
C GLY A 64 -10.91 3.18 11.67
N ILE A 65 -11.27 3.92 10.63
CA ILE A 65 -11.05 3.51 9.23
C ILE A 65 -9.55 3.39 8.93
N ALA A 66 -8.75 4.37 9.33
CA ALA A 66 -7.30 4.34 9.16
C ALA A 66 -6.66 3.15 9.87
N PHE A 67 -7.07 2.86 11.11
CA PHE A 67 -6.63 1.69 11.87
C PHE A 67 -7.01 0.39 11.16
N ALA A 68 -8.26 0.23 10.70
CA ALA A 68 -8.69 -0.98 10.01
C ALA A 68 -7.87 -1.24 8.74
N LEU A 69 -7.61 -0.20 7.95
CA LEU A 69 -6.76 -0.30 6.75
C LEU A 69 -5.32 -0.67 7.10
N ALA A 70 -4.71 0.05 8.05
CA ALA A 70 -3.34 -0.19 8.44
C ALA A 70 -3.14 -1.55 9.11
N TYR A 71 -4.10 -2.00 9.91
CA TYR A 71 -4.10 -3.33 10.50
C TYR A 71 -4.19 -4.42 9.43
N GLY A 72 -4.95 -4.19 8.35
CA GLY A 72 -4.94 -5.07 7.18
C GLY A 72 -3.55 -5.20 6.55
N PHE A 73 -2.84 -4.09 6.34
CA PHE A 73 -1.46 -4.10 5.82
C PHE A 73 -0.46 -4.76 6.79
N TRP A 74 -0.61 -4.52 8.09
CA TRP A 74 0.19 -5.18 9.13
C TRP A 74 -0.03 -6.70 9.13
N PHE A 75 -1.27 -7.15 9.00
CA PHE A 75 -1.60 -8.58 8.96
C PHE A 75 -1.00 -9.31 7.75
N ILE A 76 -0.90 -8.65 6.60
CA ILE A 76 -0.24 -9.20 5.41
C ILE A 76 1.30 -9.17 5.57
N GLY A 77 1.82 -8.49 6.58
CA GLY A 77 3.24 -8.32 6.87
C GLY A 77 3.88 -7.19 6.06
N GLY A 78 3.08 -6.23 5.58
CA GLY A 78 3.54 -5.08 4.80
C GLY A 78 4.01 -3.91 5.64
N TRP A 79 3.40 -3.66 6.80
CA TRP A 79 3.70 -2.54 7.71
C TRP A 79 4.08 -3.02 9.11
N ALA A 80 4.89 -2.23 9.82
CA ALA A 80 5.22 -2.46 11.22
C ALA A 80 4.16 -1.84 12.14
N GLY A 81 4.12 -2.28 13.40
CA GLY A 81 3.15 -1.77 14.38
C GLY A 81 3.28 -0.25 14.65
N GLY A 82 4.46 0.32 14.43
CA GLY A 82 4.69 1.77 14.50
C GLY A 82 3.93 2.52 13.40
N ASP A 83 4.03 2.05 12.15
CA ASP A 83 3.35 2.63 10.99
C ASP A 83 1.83 2.62 11.17
N VAL A 84 1.29 1.53 11.72
CA VAL A 84 -0.15 1.40 12.02
C VAL A 84 -0.62 2.51 12.95
N LYS A 85 0.08 2.69 14.08
CA LYS A 85 -0.28 3.70 15.08
C LYS A 85 -0.12 5.12 14.54
N LEU A 86 0.93 5.37 13.75
CA LEU A 86 1.14 6.66 13.11
C LEU A 86 0.00 6.96 12.13
N TYR A 87 -0.34 6.03 11.25
CA TYR A 87 -1.41 6.22 10.27
C TYR A 87 -2.78 6.42 10.94
N THR A 88 -3.06 5.72 12.05
CA THR A 88 -4.26 5.98 12.88
C THR A 88 -4.26 7.39 13.47
N ALA A 89 -3.12 7.88 13.97
CA ALA A 89 -3.00 9.26 14.46
C ALA A 89 -3.29 10.28 13.37
N LEU A 90 -2.78 10.05 12.15
CA LEU A 90 -3.05 10.90 11.00
C LEU A 90 -4.52 10.88 10.59
N GLY A 91 -5.16 9.72 10.61
CA GLY A 91 -6.62 9.60 10.40
C GLY A 91 -7.44 10.38 11.43
N ALA A 92 -6.99 10.42 12.69
CA ALA A 92 -7.63 11.20 13.76
C ALA A 92 -7.47 12.71 13.58
N LEU A 93 -6.29 13.17 13.16
CA LEU A 93 -5.97 14.60 13.02
C LEU A 93 -6.52 15.18 11.70
N LEU A 94 -6.41 14.46 10.59
CA LEU A 94 -6.78 14.95 9.26
C LEU A 94 -8.21 14.58 8.84
N ALA A 95 -8.98 13.98 9.75
CA ALA A 95 -10.36 13.53 9.62
C ALA A 95 -11.31 14.45 8.79
N GLY A 96 -11.19 15.75 8.94
CA GLY A 96 -11.98 16.75 8.23
C GLY A 96 -11.13 17.92 7.77
N TYR A 97 -9.86 17.68 7.48
CA TYR A 97 -8.98 18.72 6.95
C TYR A 97 -9.31 18.96 5.47
N GLU A 98 -9.83 20.13 5.12
CA GLU A 98 -9.95 20.53 3.72
C GLU A 98 -8.70 21.32 3.34
N ALA A 99 -7.90 20.78 2.42
CA ALA A 99 -6.74 21.50 1.90
C ALA A 99 -7.20 22.81 1.25
N SER A 100 -6.59 23.93 1.64
CA SER A 100 -6.65 25.16 0.87
C SER A 100 -5.96 24.89 -0.46
N SER A 101 -6.75 24.67 -1.51
CA SER A 101 -6.28 24.27 -2.84
C SER A 101 -5.28 25.28 -3.39
N LEU A 102 -3.99 24.95 -3.36
CA LEU A 102 -3.04 25.58 -4.28
C LEU A 102 -3.30 24.95 -5.66
N GLU A 103 -3.74 25.75 -6.62
CA GLU A 103 -3.91 25.35 -8.03
C GLU A 103 -2.54 25.05 -8.66
N ILE A 104 -1.96 23.87 -8.37
CA ILE A 104 -0.75 23.40 -9.07
C ILE A 104 -1.09 23.00 -10.52
N LEU A 105 -2.30 22.49 -10.71
CA LEU A 105 -2.84 22.20 -12.03
C LEU A 105 -3.51 23.47 -12.57
N PRO A 106 -3.53 23.67 -13.91
CA PRO A 106 -4.16 24.85 -14.53
C PRO A 106 -5.55 25.13 -13.94
N SER A 107 -5.91 26.41 -13.82
CA SER A 107 -7.16 26.89 -13.21
C SER A 107 -8.36 25.97 -13.51
N GLY A 108 -8.95 25.38 -12.45
CA GLY A 108 -10.09 24.44 -12.54
C GLY A 108 -9.83 22.98 -12.12
N TYR A 109 -8.59 22.60 -11.79
CA TYR A 109 -8.23 21.20 -11.43
C TYR A 109 -7.68 21.02 -10.00
N GLY A 110 -7.67 22.07 -9.18
CA GLY A 110 -7.31 21.95 -7.76
C GLY A 110 -8.43 21.23 -7.00
N VAL A 111 -8.22 19.99 -6.59
CA VAL A 111 -9.24 19.24 -5.85
C VAL A 111 -8.96 19.26 -4.35
N SER A 112 -9.90 19.82 -3.60
CA SER A 112 -9.89 19.80 -2.13
C SER A 112 -9.81 18.37 -1.62
N TYR A 113 -9.12 18.17 -0.49
CA TYR A 113 -8.91 16.88 0.17
C TYR A 113 -10.20 16.09 0.45
N MET A 114 -11.36 16.76 0.59
CA MET A 114 -12.67 16.11 0.76
C MET A 114 -13.48 15.94 -0.53
N ALA A 115 -13.00 16.45 -1.67
CA ALA A 115 -13.65 16.29 -2.97
C ALA A 115 -13.20 15.02 -3.72
N ALA A 116 -12.22 14.29 -3.18
CA ALA A 116 -11.91 12.95 -3.63
C ALA A 116 -13.07 11.99 -3.28
N PRO A 117 -13.45 11.05 -4.16
CA PRO A 117 -14.60 10.16 -3.94
C PRO A 117 -14.31 9.01 -2.96
N TYR A 118 -13.31 9.16 -2.10
CA TYR A 118 -12.86 8.13 -1.15
C TYR A 118 -12.51 8.73 0.22
N PRO A 119 -12.44 7.90 1.28
CA PRO A 119 -12.11 8.35 2.62
C PRO A 119 -10.81 9.15 2.73
N PRO A 120 -10.77 10.22 3.56
CA PRO A 120 -9.59 11.06 3.78
C PRO A 120 -8.26 10.34 4.05
N PRO A 121 -8.21 9.24 4.83
CA PRO A 121 -6.94 8.52 5.04
C PRO A 121 -6.26 8.07 3.74
N PHE A 122 -7.03 7.72 2.70
CA PHE A 122 -6.47 7.27 1.42
C PHE A 122 -5.67 8.36 0.72
N THR A 123 -6.04 9.64 0.86
CA THR A 123 -5.27 10.74 0.26
C THR A 123 -3.84 10.76 0.77
N VAL A 124 -3.63 10.60 2.08
CA VAL A 124 -2.28 10.55 2.67
C VAL A 124 -1.48 9.38 2.11
N LEU A 125 -2.13 8.21 2.00
CA LEU A 125 -1.50 7.01 1.46
C LEU A 125 -1.13 7.17 -0.02
N PHE A 126 -2.07 7.62 -0.86
CA PHE A 126 -1.84 7.80 -2.29
C PHE A 126 -0.79 8.87 -2.56
N ASN A 127 -0.87 10.04 -1.90
CA ASN A 127 0.15 11.08 -2.02
C ASN A 127 1.52 10.55 -1.61
N GLY A 128 1.62 9.83 -0.48
CA GLY A 128 2.87 9.25 -0.01
C GLY A 128 3.48 8.28 -1.03
N VAL A 129 2.68 7.36 -1.56
CA VAL A 129 3.13 6.37 -2.56
C VAL A 129 3.56 7.06 -3.86
N ILE A 130 2.77 8.01 -4.37
CA ILE A 130 3.07 8.75 -5.60
C ILE A 130 4.38 9.55 -5.45
N CYS A 131 4.60 10.18 -4.29
CA CYS A 131 5.82 10.95 -4.06
C CYS A 131 7.06 10.09 -3.79
N LEU A 132 6.90 8.93 -3.15
CA LEU A 132 8.00 8.00 -2.91
C LEU A 132 8.41 7.26 -4.20
N ALA A 133 7.47 7.02 -5.11
CA ALA A 133 7.68 6.28 -6.35
C ALA A 133 8.87 6.78 -7.20
N PRO A 134 8.99 8.08 -7.56
CA PRO A 134 10.14 8.60 -8.30
C PRO A 134 11.47 8.38 -7.58
N VAL A 135 11.50 8.53 -6.26
CA VAL A 135 12.71 8.35 -5.44
C VAL A 135 13.16 6.89 -5.48
N LEU A 136 12.22 5.95 -5.34
CA LEU A 136 12.51 4.51 -5.45
C LEU A 136 13.00 4.14 -6.85
N ILE A 137 12.35 4.65 -7.90
CA ILE A 137 12.75 4.40 -9.29
C ILE A 137 14.17 4.92 -9.53
N ALA A 138 14.49 6.16 -9.11
CA ALA A 138 15.82 6.73 -9.24
C ALA A 138 16.88 5.91 -8.47
N TYR A 139 16.57 5.51 -7.24
CA TYR A 139 17.44 4.68 -6.43
C TYR A 139 17.74 3.33 -7.09
N VAL A 140 16.70 2.66 -7.62
CA VAL A 140 16.81 1.39 -8.33
C VAL A 140 17.66 1.53 -9.59
N ILE A 141 17.45 2.58 -10.39
CA ILE A 141 18.25 2.86 -11.60
C ILE A 141 19.72 3.07 -11.24
N ILE A 142 20.02 3.94 -10.26
CA ILE A 142 21.40 4.21 -9.84
C ILE A 142 22.09 2.93 -9.37
N LYS A 143 21.39 2.10 -8.58
CA LYS A 143 21.95 0.86 -8.04
C LYS A 143 22.13 -0.22 -9.11
N SER A 144 21.22 -0.29 -10.08
CA SER A 144 21.31 -1.14 -11.27
C SER A 144 22.56 -0.83 -12.10
N ILE A 145 22.88 0.45 -12.29
CA ILE A 145 24.09 0.88 -13.01
C ILE A 145 25.37 0.58 -12.22
N ARG A 146 25.34 0.79 -10.90
CA ARG A 146 26.54 0.64 -10.04
C ARG A 146 26.89 -0.81 -9.69
N THR A 147 25.93 -1.73 -9.76
CA THR A 147 26.13 -3.12 -9.34
C THR A 147 25.82 -4.08 -10.49
N PRO A 148 26.84 -4.73 -11.09
CA PRO A 148 26.61 -5.69 -12.17
C PRO A 148 25.72 -6.86 -11.69
N GLY A 149 24.75 -7.24 -12.51
CA GLY A 149 23.76 -8.30 -12.21
C GLY A 149 22.41 -7.81 -11.70
N ILE A 150 22.35 -6.68 -10.98
CA ILE A 150 21.09 -6.16 -10.40
C ILE A 150 20.09 -5.75 -11.49
N GLY A 151 20.55 -5.18 -12.61
CA GLY A 151 19.68 -4.80 -13.72
C GLY A 151 18.91 -5.97 -14.33
N GLY A 152 19.51 -7.16 -14.38
CA GLY A 152 18.84 -8.38 -14.86
C GLY A 152 17.75 -8.84 -13.90
N GLU A 153 18.02 -8.79 -12.60
CA GLU A 153 17.04 -9.13 -11.55
C GLU A 153 15.83 -8.17 -11.53
N ILE A 154 16.03 -6.88 -11.86
CA ILE A 154 14.93 -5.89 -11.97
C ILE A 154 14.15 -6.07 -13.27
N ALA A 155 14.84 -6.34 -14.38
CA ALA A 155 14.21 -6.51 -15.68
C ALA A 155 13.40 -7.80 -15.75
N GLN A 156 13.77 -8.84 -15.00
CA GLN A 156 13.10 -10.14 -15.04
C GLN A 156 11.60 -10.06 -14.65
N PRO A 157 11.19 -9.50 -13.50
CA PRO A 157 9.77 -9.34 -13.17
C PRO A 157 8.98 -8.51 -14.16
N VAL A 158 9.60 -7.45 -14.72
CA VAL A 158 8.99 -6.60 -15.75
C VAL A 158 8.78 -7.39 -17.04
N ARG A 159 9.79 -8.15 -17.45
CA ARG A 159 9.77 -9.00 -18.66
C ARG A 159 8.72 -10.11 -18.54
N GLU A 160 8.64 -10.74 -17.37
CA GLU A 160 7.59 -11.74 -17.06
C GLU A 160 6.19 -11.12 -17.09
N SER A 161 6.05 -9.84 -16.71
CA SER A 161 4.78 -9.11 -16.71
C SER A 161 4.39 -8.48 -18.07
N VAL A 162 5.21 -8.61 -19.13
CA VAL A 162 4.94 -7.97 -20.43
C VAL A 162 3.56 -8.31 -21.01
N PRO A 163 3.10 -9.57 -21.01
CA PRO A 163 1.76 -9.88 -21.52
C PRO A 163 0.66 -9.14 -20.75
N GLU A 164 0.80 -9.05 -19.43
CA GLU A 164 -0.17 -8.36 -18.58
C GLU A 164 -0.13 -6.84 -18.81
N ILE A 165 1.05 -6.24 -18.97
CA ILE A 165 1.20 -4.82 -19.31
C ILE A 165 0.52 -4.49 -20.64
N LEU A 166 0.57 -5.41 -21.60
CA LEU A 166 -0.04 -5.23 -22.91
C LEU A 166 -1.55 -5.47 -22.92
N VAL A 167 -2.06 -6.46 -22.17
CA VAL A 167 -3.47 -6.88 -22.25
C VAL A 167 -4.37 -6.15 -21.25
N VAL A 168 -3.91 -5.95 -20.00
CA VAL A 168 -4.72 -5.37 -18.92
C VAL A 168 -5.34 -4.02 -19.28
N PRO A 169 -4.62 -3.07 -19.94
CA PRO A 169 -5.22 -1.81 -20.35
C PRO A 169 -6.43 -1.97 -21.28
N PHE A 170 -6.37 -2.89 -22.24
CA PHE A 170 -7.52 -3.17 -23.13
C PHE A 170 -8.69 -3.79 -22.37
N VAL A 171 -8.43 -4.66 -21.40
CA VAL A 171 -9.49 -5.25 -20.57
C VAL A 171 -10.20 -4.15 -19.76
N ILE A 172 -9.43 -3.27 -19.12
CA ILE A 172 -9.97 -2.16 -18.31
C ILE A 172 -10.78 -1.20 -19.18
N VAL A 173 -10.21 -0.72 -20.30
CA VAL A 173 -10.87 0.25 -21.17
C VAL A 173 -12.09 -0.35 -21.86
N GLY A 174 -11.96 -1.54 -22.45
CA GLY A 174 -13.06 -2.23 -23.13
C GLY A 174 -14.20 -2.60 -22.18
N GLY A 175 -13.89 -3.14 -21.00
CA GLY A 175 -14.87 -3.48 -19.98
C GLY A 175 -15.59 -2.24 -19.42
N SER A 176 -14.86 -1.15 -19.19
CA SER A 176 -15.43 0.12 -18.73
C SER A 176 -16.35 0.75 -19.77
N ALA A 177 -15.95 0.75 -21.04
CA ALA A 177 -16.77 1.28 -22.13
C ALA A 177 -18.11 0.53 -22.27
N LEU A 178 -18.07 -0.81 -22.19
CA LEU A 178 -19.28 -1.63 -22.24
C LEU A 178 -20.18 -1.39 -21.01
N GLY A 179 -19.59 -1.37 -19.81
CA GLY A 179 -20.31 -1.10 -18.57
C GLY A 179 -21.03 0.24 -18.60
N TRP A 180 -20.34 1.30 -19.03
CA TRP A 180 -20.91 2.64 -19.12
C TRP A 180 -22.07 2.71 -20.12
N LYS A 181 -21.93 2.06 -21.28
CA LYS A 181 -22.99 2.02 -22.30
C LYS A 181 -24.23 1.27 -21.83
N LEU A 182 -24.05 0.13 -21.16
CA LEU A 182 -25.15 -0.66 -20.61
C LEU A 182 -25.90 0.12 -19.53
N THR A 183 -25.19 0.75 -18.59
CA THR A 183 -25.85 1.54 -17.55
C THR A 183 -26.58 2.76 -18.10
N ALA A 184 -26.04 3.42 -19.12
CA ALA A 184 -26.71 4.52 -19.78
C ALA A 184 -28.00 4.07 -20.49
N PHE A 185 -28.00 2.85 -21.05
CA PHE A 185 -29.19 2.26 -21.67
C PHE A 185 -30.31 1.99 -20.66
N PHE A 186 -29.96 1.52 -19.45
CA PHE A 186 -30.93 1.23 -18.39
C PHE A 186 -31.24 2.43 -17.48
N GLY A 187 -30.59 3.58 -17.69
CA GLY A 187 -30.80 4.79 -16.88
C GLY A 187 -30.23 4.71 -15.45
N PHE A 188 -29.22 3.88 -15.22
CA PHE A 188 -28.58 3.78 -13.90
C PHE A 188 -27.60 4.93 -13.64
N GLY A 189 -27.40 5.26 -12.35
CA GLY A 189 -26.44 6.30 -11.93
C GLY A 189 -24.97 5.86 -12.02
N GLN A 190 -24.06 6.82 -11.87
CA GLN A 190 -22.61 6.62 -12.06
C GLN A 190 -22.00 5.51 -11.18
N LEU A 191 -22.45 5.37 -9.92
CA LEU A 191 -21.97 4.30 -9.03
C LEU A 191 -22.31 2.90 -9.57
N ALA A 192 -23.48 2.74 -10.19
CA ALA A 192 -23.85 1.49 -10.82
C ALA A 192 -23.02 1.24 -12.08
N SER A 193 -22.62 2.29 -12.81
CA SER A 193 -21.71 2.19 -13.96
C SER A 193 -20.33 1.67 -13.56
N PHE A 194 -19.76 2.18 -12.46
CA PHE A 194 -18.52 1.66 -11.89
C PHE A 194 -18.65 0.20 -11.44
N ALA A 195 -19.72 -0.12 -10.72
CA ALA A 195 -19.97 -1.50 -10.28
C ALA A 195 -20.11 -2.46 -11.46
N LEU A 196 -20.85 -2.07 -12.51
CA LEU A 196 -21.04 -2.90 -13.69
C LEU A 196 -19.75 -3.05 -14.50
N ALA A 197 -18.95 -1.99 -14.62
CA ALA A 197 -17.63 -2.07 -15.25
C ALA A 197 -16.73 -3.09 -14.53
N ILE A 198 -16.68 -3.06 -13.19
CA ILE A 198 -15.93 -4.04 -12.40
C ILE A 198 -16.47 -5.46 -12.62
N LEU A 199 -17.80 -5.64 -12.61
CA LEU A 199 -18.44 -6.94 -12.84
C LEU A 199 -18.16 -7.52 -14.23
N ILE A 200 -17.89 -6.69 -15.24
CA ILE A 200 -17.50 -7.11 -16.59
C ILE A 200 -15.99 -7.39 -16.67
N ILE A 201 -15.16 -6.54 -16.06
CA ILE A 201 -13.69 -6.66 -16.10
C ILE A 201 -13.22 -7.95 -15.40
N LEU A 202 -13.75 -8.25 -14.22
CA LEU A 202 -13.33 -9.40 -13.41
C LEU A 202 -13.41 -10.76 -14.14
N PRO A 203 -14.53 -11.13 -14.82
CA PRO A 203 -14.60 -12.39 -15.56
C PRO A 203 -13.72 -12.40 -16.81
N ILE A 204 -13.58 -11.27 -17.52
CA ILE A 204 -12.69 -11.18 -18.70
C ILE A 204 -11.24 -11.48 -18.28
N TYR A 205 -10.80 -10.89 -17.17
CA TYR A 205 -9.44 -11.10 -16.65
C TYR A 205 -9.17 -12.55 -16.20
N ARG A 206 -10.21 -13.35 -15.97
CA ARG A 206 -10.07 -14.78 -15.62
C ARG A 206 -10.01 -15.70 -16.85
N LEU A 207 -10.23 -15.17 -18.05
CA LEU A 207 -10.16 -15.98 -19.27
C LEU A 207 -8.72 -16.36 -19.61
N PRO A 208 -8.50 -17.47 -20.32
CA PRO A 208 -7.18 -17.77 -20.87
C PRO A 208 -6.76 -16.67 -21.86
N LEU A 209 -5.47 -16.30 -21.87
CA LEU A 209 -4.88 -15.29 -22.76
C LEU A 209 -5.32 -15.37 -24.24
N LYS A 210 -5.56 -16.59 -24.75
CA LYS A 210 -6.03 -16.84 -26.12
C LYS A 210 -7.42 -16.24 -26.40
N PHE A 211 -8.28 -16.15 -25.39
CA PHE A 211 -9.63 -15.60 -25.49
C PHE A 211 -9.74 -14.20 -24.90
N GLU A 212 -8.99 -13.92 -23.83
CA GLU A 212 -8.94 -12.61 -23.18
C GLU A 212 -8.50 -11.51 -24.16
N THR A 213 -7.38 -11.72 -24.86
CA THR A 213 -6.78 -10.71 -25.75
C THR A 213 -7.72 -10.26 -26.88
N PRO A 214 -8.28 -11.16 -27.73
CA PRO A 214 -9.16 -10.75 -28.82
C PRO A 214 -10.45 -10.10 -28.30
N LEU A 215 -11.00 -10.59 -27.19
CA LEU A 215 -12.19 -10.01 -26.57
C LEU A 215 -11.91 -8.59 -26.06
N ALA A 216 -10.81 -8.40 -25.32
CA ALA A 216 -10.41 -7.11 -24.78
C ALA A 216 -10.15 -6.06 -25.88
N VAL A 217 -9.45 -6.47 -26.94
CA VAL A 217 -9.21 -5.61 -28.11
C VAL A 217 -10.52 -5.26 -28.82
N GLY A 218 -11.41 -6.24 -29.05
CA GLY A 218 -12.71 -6.01 -29.67
C GLY A 218 -13.58 -5.04 -28.88
N LEU A 219 -13.66 -5.22 -27.55
CA LEU A 219 -14.38 -4.30 -26.66
C LEU A 219 -13.75 -2.91 -26.62
N THR A 220 -12.42 -2.82 -26.68
CA THR A 220 -11.73 -1.53 -26.76
C THR A 220 -12.02 -0.82 -28.08
N CYS A 221 -12.02 -1.53 -29.21
CA CYS A 221 -12.43 -0.97 -30.50
C CYS A 221 -13.87 -0.46 -30.46
N LEU A 222 -14.78 -1.20 -29.83
CA LEU A 222 -16.15 -0.73 -29.58
C LEU A 222 -16.15 0.53 -28.71
N GLY A 223 -15.35 0.58 -27.64
CA GLY A 223 -15.19 1.75 -26.80
C GLY A 223 -14.66 2.97 -27.57
N ILE A 224 -13.68 2.79 -28.44
CA ILE A 224 -13.16 3.83 -29.32
C ILE A 224 -14.24 4.30 -30.32
N TYR A 225 -15.04 3.39 -30.85
CA TYR A 225 -16.16 3.75 -31.71
C TYR A 225 -17.22 4.59 -30.95
N LEU A 226 -17.53 4.23 -29.70
CA LEU A 226 -18.55 4.90 -28.90
C LEU A 226 -18.09 6.23 -28.29
N TYR A 227 -16.82 6.34 -27.91
CA TYR A 227 -16.29 7.45 -27.10
C TYR A 227 -15.09 8.18 -27.75
N SER A 228 -14.71 7.80 -28.97
CA SER A 228 -13.71 8.46 -29.81
C SER A 228 -12.38 8.72 -29.08
N LEU A 229 -11.88 9.96 -29.15
CA LEU A 229 -10.62 10.43 -28.56
C LEU A 229 -10.53 10.19 -27.05
N SER A 230 -11.66 10.19 -26.33
CA SER A 230 -11.66 9.96 -24.88
C SER A 230 -11.25 8.54 -24.52
N ALA A 231 -11.71 7.54 -25.27
CA ALA A 231 -11.30 6.14 -25.06
C ALA A 231 -9.81 5.93 -25.39
N LEU A 232 -9.30 6.60 -26.43
CA LEU A 232 -7.88 6.51 -26.80
C LEU A 232 -6.98 7.16 -25.73
N LYS A 233 -7.37 8.33 -25.22
CA LYS A 233 -6.69 8.98 -24.08
C LYS A 233 -6.68 8.05 -22.87
N PHE A 234 -7.83 7.53 -22.48
CA PHE A 234 -7.98 6.63 -21.33
C PHE A 234 -7.15 5.35 -21.48
N LEU A 235 -7.06 4.79 -22.69
CA LEU A 235 -6.18 3.67 -23.01
C LEU A 235 -4.71 4.02 -22.77
N GLY A 236 -4.23 5.14 -23.32
CA GLY A 236 -2.84 5.59 -23.11
C GLY A 236 -2.49 5.83 -21.65
N ILE A 237 -3.41 6.43 -20.89
CA ILE A 237 -3.29 6.63 -19.45
C ILE A 237 -3.21 5.29 -18.71
N THR A 238 -4.12 4.36 -19.01
CA THR A 238 -4.17 3.05 -18.36
C THR A 238 -2.88 2.27 -18.63
N PHE A 239 -2.33 2.37 -19.85
CA PHE A 239 -1.01 1.84 -20.17
C PHE A 239 0.10 2.41 -19.28
N ALA A 240 0.17 3.74 -19.16
CA ALA A 240 1.17 4.41 -18.34
C ALA A 240 1.05 4.01 -16.86
N VAL A 241 -0.19 3.95 -16.33
CA VAL A 241 -0.47 3.56 -14.94
C VAL A 241 -0.08 2.10 -14.69
N VAL A 242 -0.50 1.16 -15.55
CA VAL A 242 -0.15 -0.26 -15.41
C VAL A 242 1.37 -0.43 -15.47
N LEU A 243 2.05 0.23 -16.41
CA LEU A 243 3.52 0.20 -16.49
C LEU A 243 4.17 0.76 -15.22
N ALA A 244 3.73 1.92 -14.74
CA ALA A 244 4.26 2.54 -13.53
C ALA A 244 4.08 1.64 -12.30
N ILE A 245 2.88 1.07 -12.11
CA ILE A 245 2.58 0.13 -11.02
C ILE A 245 3.52 -1.09 -11.10
N ARG A 246 3.74 -1.66 -12.29
CA ARG A 246 4.61 -2.83 -12.48
C ARG A 246 6.08 -2.53 -12.21
N LEU A 247 6.57 -1.39 -12.67
CA LEU A 247 7.93 -0.93 -12.37
C LEU A 247 8.12 -0.71 -10.87
N LEU A 248 7.15 -0.11 -10.19
CA LEU A 248 7.19 0.09 -8.75
C LEU A 248 7.26 -1.22 -7.99
N PHE A 249 6.36 -2.17 -8.29
CA PHE A 249 6.37 -3.46 -7.63
C PHE A 249 7.65 -4.26 -7.91
N SER A 250 8.17 -4.18 -9.14
CA SER A 250 9.43 -4.84 -9.50
C SER A 250 10.60 -4.24 -8.73
N GLY A 251 10.65 -2.91 -8.61
CA GLY A 251 11.64 -2.21 -7.80
C GLY A 251 11.57 -2.60 -6.32
N ILE A 252 10.37 -2.63 -5.73
CA ILE A 252 10.16 -3.03 -4.33
C ILE A 252 10.64 -4.47 -4.09
N LYS A 253 10.31 -5.42 -4.98
CA LYS A 253 10.72 -6.82 -4.84
C LYS A 253 12.25 -6.99 -4.81
N VAL A 254 12.97 -6.22 -5.63
CA VAL A 254 14.44 -6.25 -5.68
C VAL A 254 15.06 -5.54 -4.47
N ILE A 255 14.49 -4.42 -4.03
CA ILE A 255 14.92 -3.71 -2.82
C ILE A 255 14.75 -4.62 -1.60
N ASP A 256 13.59 -5.24 -1.45
CA ASP A 256 13.24 -6.11 -0.32
C ASP A 256 14.24 -7.26 -0.17
N ARG A 257 14.51 -8.00 -1.24
CA ARG A 257 15.40 -9.18 -1.21
C ARG A 257 16.87 -8.87 -0.95
N ARG A 258 17.37 -7.69 -1.32
CA ARG A 258 18.82 -7.39 -1.33
C ARG A 258 19.27 -6.34 -0.31
N ILE A 259 18.33 -5.54 0.20
CA ILE A 259 18.65 -4.34 1.00
C ILE A 259 17.94 -4.39 2.35
N LEU A 260 16.71 -4.89 2.36
CA LEU A 260 15.90 -5.01 3.57
C LEU A 260 16.05 -6.37 4.24
N GLN A 261 16.85 -7.27 3.68
CA GLN A 261 17.18 -8.54 4.31
C GLN A 261 18.68 -8.59 4.61
N GLU A 262 19.03 -8.86 5.86
CA GLU A 262 20.40 -9.07 6.31
C GLU A 262 20.53 -10.47 6.90
N LYS A 263 21.67 -11.12 6.62
CA LYS A 263 22.01 -12.41 7.21
C LYS A 263 22.85 -12.15 8.46
N ILE A 264 22.31 -12.46 9.64
CA ILE A 264 23.00 -12.34 10.93
C ILE A 264 23.28 -13.72 11.52
N SER A 265 24.17 -13.80 12.50
CA SER A 265 24.34 -15.01 13.31
C SER A 265 23.14 -15.17 14.27
N ILE A 266 22.75 -16.42 14.55
CA ILE A 266 21.71 -16.69 15.56
C ILE A 266 22.17 -16.26 16.96
N GLY A 267 23.49 -16.21 17.20
CA GLY A 267 24.06 -15.67 18.44
C GLY A 267 23.74 -14.18 18.66
N GLU A 268 23.65 -13.41 17.57
CA GLU A 268 23.36 -11.97 17.54
C GLU A 268 21.86 -11.65 17.51
N LEU A 269 21.01 -12.69 17.49
CA LEU A 269 19.57 -12.53 17.45
C LEU A 269 19.07 -12.00 18.80
N GLU A 270 18.28 -10.92 18.76
CA GLU A 270 17.63 -10.31 19.92
C GLU A 270 16.10 -10.40 19.77
N GLU A 271 15.40 -10.30 20.91
CA GLU A 271 13.94 -10.25 20.93
C GLU A 271 13.41 -9.10 20.06
N GLY A 272 12.35 -9.37 19.29
CA GLY A 272 11.71 -8.39 18.42
C GLY A 272 12.33 -8.25 17.03
N MET A 273 13.48 -8.89 16.75
CA MET A 273 13.99 -8.99 15.39
C MET A 273 13.03 -9.79 14.49
N ILE A 274 12.70 -9.27 13.32
CA ILE A 274 11.71 -9.91 12.41
C ILE A 274 12.44 -10.86 11.47
N PRO A 275 12.19 -12.19 11.53
CA PRO A 275 12.85 -13.13 10.64
C PRO A 275 12.27 -13.03 9.22
N ALA A 276 13.13 -13.20 8.22
CA ALA A 276 12.76 -13.23 6.81
C ALA A 276 12.35 -14.64 6.34
N GLU A 277 12.83 -15.66 7.05
CA GLU A 277 12.54 -17.07 6.83
C GLU A 277 11.86 -17.68 8.06
N THR A 278 11.07 -18.72 7.85
CA THR A 278 10.44 -19.45 8.95
C THR A 278 11.32 -20.64 9.32
N ILE A 279 11.60 -20.82 10.60
CA ILE A 279 12.31 -21.98 11.14
C ILE A 279 11.32 -22.76 11.98
N TYR A 280 11.14 -24.04 11.68
CA TYR A 280 10.19 -24.91 12.37
C TYR A 280 10.81 -26.28 12.62
N GLU A 281 10.25 -26.97 13.60
CA GLU A 281 10.54 -28.36 13.93
C GLU A 281 9.42 -29.22 13.37
N LYS A 282 9.79 -30.28 12.66
CA LYS A 282 8.88 -31.30 12.16
C LYS A 282 9.54 -32.67 12.21
N ASP A 283 8.85 -33.64 12.79
CA ASP A 283 9.34 -35.02 12.93
C ASP A 283 10.70 -35.09 13.67
N GLY A 284 10.97 -34.12 14.56
CA GLY A 284 12.24 -34.00 15.30
C GLY A 284 13.40 -33.37 14.52
N GLU A 285 13.19 -32.96 13.28
CA GLU A 285 14.18 -32.23 12.46
C GLU A 285 13.84 -30.74 12.38
N VAL A 286 14.86 -29.89 12.47
CA VAL A 286 14.71 -28.45 12.27
C VAL A 286 14.88 -28.12 10.78
N GLN A 287 13.86 -27.51 10.19
CA GLN A 287 13.85 -27.15 8.77
C GLN A 287 13.58 -25.66 8.58
N ARG A 288 14.04 -25.14 7.43
CA ARG A 288 13.82 -23.76 6.99
C ARG A 288 12.76 -23.72 5.89
N TYR A 289 11.78 -22.84 6.06
CA TYR A 289 10.76 -22.55 5.06
C TYR A 289 10.84 -21.08 4.63
N GLU A 290 11.02 -20.86 3.33
CA GLU A 290 10.88 -19.51 2.77
C GLU A 290 9.41 -19.15 2.63
N SER A 291 8.97 -18.21 3.46
CA SER A 291 7.60 -17.70 3.40
C SER A 291 7.31 -17.04 2.05
N PRO A 292 6.09 -17.23 1.49
CA PRO A 292 5.64 -16.47 0.34
C PRO A 292 5.63 -14.96 0.63
N GLY A 293 5.90 -14.16 -0.41
CA GLY A 293 5.91 -12.70 -0.32
C GLY A 293 4.54 -12.10 0.04
N VAL A 294 4.55 -10.81 0.39
CA VAL A 294 3.35 -10.03 0.75
C VAL A 294 2.24 -10.18 -0.32
N MET A 295 2.61 -10.18 -1.60
CA MET A 295 1.68 -10.30 -2.73
C MET A 295 1.08 -11.71 -2.84
N GLU A 296 1.89 -12.74 -2.74
CA GLU A 296 1.44 -14.13 -2.75
C GLU A 296 0.48 -14.42 -1.60
N ARG A 297 0.75 -13.86 -0.40
CA ARG A 297 -0.17 -13.94 0.75
C ARG A 297 -1.49 -13.24 0.47
N ALA A 298 -1.46 -12.01 -0.04
CA ALA A 298 -2.68 -11.28 -0.41
C ALA A 298 -3.52 -12.06 -1.42
N LYS A 299 -2.88 -12.68 -2.41
CA LYS A 299 -3.54 -13.54 -3.41
C LYS A 299 -4.14 -14.81 -2.79
N GLN A 300 -3.44 -15.47 -1.87
CA GLN A 300 -3.95 -16.66 -1.18
C GLN A 300 -5.17 -16.34 -0.32
N ILE A 301 -5.14 -15.24 0.44
CA ILE A 301 -6.28 -14.77 1.26
C ILE A 301 -7.49 -14.46 0.38
N LEU A 302 -7.27 -13.81 -0.77
CA LEU A 302 -8.34 -13.46 -1.70
C LEU A 302 -8.98 -14.69 -2.36
N LEU A 303 -8.17 -15.69 -2.74
CA LEU A 303 -8.64 -16.87 -3.46
C LEU A 303 -9.29 -17.91 -2.54
N ASN A 304 -8.83 -18.02 -1.30
CA ASN A 304 -9.34 -18.97 -0.32
C ASN A 304 -9.51 -18.29 1.04
N PRO A 305 -10.64 -17.61 1.29
CA PRO A 305 -10.92 -17.00 2.60
C PRO A 305 -10.90 -18.02 3.74
N SER A 306 -11.18 -19.30 3.43
CA SER A 306 -11.11 -20.45 4.35
C SER A 306 -9.73 -21.09 4.47
N SER A 307 -8.75 -20.76 3.61
CA SER A 307 -7.34 -21.18 3.80
C SER A 307 -6.60 -20.34 4.84
N PHE A 308 -7.37 -19.67 5.71
CA PHE A 308 -6.95 -18.94 6.90
C PHE A 308 -5.99 -19.73 7.82
N ARG A 309 -5.87 -21.06 7.63
CA ARG A 309 -4.99 -21.96 8.40
C ARG A 309 -4.24 -22.99 7.56
N LEU A 310 -3.80 -22.68 6.35
CA LEU A 310 -2.76 -23.51 5.69
C LEU A 310 -1.37 -23.02 6.11
N SER A 311 -1.12 -22.99 7.42
CA SER A 311 0.24 -23.26 7.89
C SER A 311 0.50 -24.73 7.55
N PRO A 312 1.67 -25.09 7.01
CA PRO A 312 2.07 -26.49 7.01
C PRO A 312 1.99 -27.03 8.45
N ASP A 313 1.63 -28.30 8.59
CA ASP A 313 1.56 -28.94 9.91
C ASP A 313 2.99 -29.01 10.47
N TRP A 314 3.23 -28.21 11.51
CA TRP A 314 4.52 -28.02 12.16
C TRP A 314 4.34 -28.41 13.62
N ASP A 315 5.23 -29.25 14.14
CA ASP A 315 5.19 -29.66 15.55
C ASP A 315 5.51 -28.47 16.46
N ARG A 316 6.47 -27.63 16.05
CA ARG A 316 6.83 -26.40 16.74
C ARG A 316 7.39 -25.34 15.79
N VAL A 317 7.07 -24.07 16.03
CA VAL A 317 7.61 -22.94 15.26
C VAL A 317 8.64 -22.20 16.10
N LEU A 318 9.88 -22.17 15.62
CA LEU A 318 11.01 -21.54 16.31
C LEU A 318 11.22 -20.10 15.84
N ALA A 319 10.95 -19.80 14.57
CA ALA A 319 10.92 -18.44 14.04
C ALA A 319 9.82 -18.34 12.98
N ASP A 320 8.94 -17.35 13.06
CA ASP A 320 7.88 -17.15 12.07
C ASP A 320 8.05 -15.82 11.32
N SER A 321 8.33 -15.91 10.02
CA SER A 321 8.45 -14.72 9.17
C SER A 321 7.11 -14.09 8.79
N ARG A 322 5.99 -14.65 9.30
CA ARG A 322 4.64 -14.06 9.26
C ARG A 322 4.39 -13.12 10.43
N LEU A 323 5.08 -13.30 11.56
CA LEU A 323 4.84 -12.48 12.74
C LEU A 323 5.64 -11.18 12.64
N ALA A 324 4.92 -10.08 12.40
CA ALA A 324 5.48 -8.73 12.41
C ALA A 324 5.93 -8.27 13.81
N ALA A 325 5.63 -9.05 14.86
CA ALA A 325 6.12 -8.83 16.21
C ALA A 325 7.60 -9.24 16.39
N GLY A 326 8.14 -10.05 15.48
CA GLY A 326 9.50 -10.62 15.59
C GLY A 326 9.56 -11.89 16.43
N VAL A 327 10.78 -12.33 16.72
CA VAL A 327 11.05 -13.51 17.58
C VAL A 327 10.95 -13.12 19.06
N SER A 328 10.39 -14.02 19.89
CA SER A 328 10.40 -13.87 21.35
C SER A 328 11.73 -14.29 21.97
N GLU A 329 11.98 -13.89 23.22
CA GLU A 329 13.19 -14.31 23.97
C GLU A 329 13.30 -15.85 24.08
N GLU A 330 12.20 -16.53 24.39
CA GLU A 330 12.15 -18.01 24.41
C GLU A 330 12.50 -18.64 23.06
N GLN A 331 12.06 -18.03 21.96
CA GLN A 331 12.40 -18.49 20.60
C GLN A 331 13.88 -18.27 20.27
N VAL A 332 14.44 -17.14 20.70
CA VAL A 332 15.88 -16.86 20.53
C VAL A 332 16.73 -17.89 21.27
N GLU A 333 16.39 -18.20 22.53
CA GLU A 333 17.10 -19.21 23.31
C GLU A 333 16.99 -20.60 22.67
N ALA A 334 15.79 -20.98 22.22
CA ALA A 334 15.60 -22.25 21.52
C ALA A 334 16.47 -22.35 20.26
N LEU A 335 16.48 -21.32 19.42
CA LEU A 335 17.30 -21.28 18.20
C LEU A 335 18.81 -21.38 18.51
N LYS A 336 19.29 -20.68 19.55
CA LYS A 336 20.68 -20.78 20.00
C LYS A 336 21.03 -22.21 20.43
N SER A 337 20.13 -22.88 21.15
CA SER A 337 20.35 -24.26 21.60
C SER A 337 20.46 -25.28 20.44
N TYR A 338 19.71 -25.10 19.34
CA TYR A 338 19.82 -25.97 18.16
C TYR A 338 21.11 -25.73 17.38
N VAL A 339 21.61 -24.50 17.36
CA VAL A 339 22.92 -24.18 16.78
C VAL A 339 24.05 -24.80 17.60
N GLU A 340 23.97 -24.78 18.93
CA GLU A 340 24.95 -25.42 19.81
C GLU A 340 25.01 -26.94 19.64
N LYS A 341 23.87 -27.56 19.28
CA LYS A 341 23.77 -29.01 19.01
C LYS A 341 24.16 -29.40 17.58
N ASP A 342 24.52 -28.44 16.73
CA ASP A 342 24.81 -28.63 15.30
C ASP A 342 23.59 -29.12 14.48
N ASP A 343 22.38 -28.96 15.02
CA ASP A 343 21.10 -29.31 14.37
C ASP A 343 20.59 -28.18 13.45
N LEU A 344 21.20 -26.99 13.54
CA LEU A 344 20.83 -25.81 12.76
C LEU A 344 22.05 -24.96 12.41
N GLU A 345 22.16 -24.55 11.14
CA GLU A 345 23.22 -23.64 10.71
C GLU A 345 23.15 -22.30 11.47
N ASN A 346 24.30 -21.77 11.93
CA ASN A 346 24.40 -20.53 12.71
C ASN A 346 24.17 -19.25 11.89
N HIS A 347 23.01 -19.14 11.25
CA HIS A 347 22.59 -17.91 10.60
C HIS A 347 21.09 -17.82 10.48
N ILE A 348 20.58 -16.60 10.42
CA ILE A 348 19.19 -16.33 10.11
C ILE A 348 19.10 -15.04 9.30
N ARG A 349 18.21 -15.01 8.31
CA ARG A 349 17.88 -13.78 7.60
C ARG A 349 16.86 -12.98 8.41
N ILE A 350 17.14 -11.69 8.64
CA ILE A 350 16.24 -10.75 9.31
C ILE A 350 15.77 -9.67 8.34
N LYS A 351 14.50 -9.25 8.47
CA LYS A 351 13.91 -8.13 7.76
C LYS A 351 14.21 -6.83 8.50
N LYS A 352 14.92 -5.91 7.85
CA LYS A 352 14.94 -4.49 8.19
C LYS A 352 13.69 -3.88 7.56
N GLY A 353 12.66 -3.58 8.35
CA GLY A 353 11.42 -2.99 7.82
C GLY A 353 11.69 -1.75 6.96
N LEU A 354 10.93 -1.58 5.86
CA LEU A 354 10.98 -0.34 5.11
C LEU A 354 10.34 0.75 5.99
N PRO A 355 11.06 1.82 6.38
CA PRO A 355 10.45 2.92 7.10
C PRO A 355 9.38 3.55 6.20
N PHE A 356 8.10 3.40 6.53
CA PHE A 356 7.01 4.05 5.81
C PHE A 356 6.75 5.47 6.34
N ALA A 357 7.34 5.85 7.49
CA ALA A 357 7.25 7.20 8.04
C ALA A 357 7.69 8.31 7.06
N PRO A 358 8.78 8.18 6.26
CA PRO A 358 9.09 9.14 5.19
C PRO A 358 7.99 9.27 4.14
N SER A 359 7.34 8.16 3.78
CA SER A 359 6.21 8.16 2.83
C SER A 359 5.02 8.92 3.39
N PHE A 360 4.66 8.68 4.66
CA PHE A 360 3.60 9.42 5.33
C PHE A 360 3.96 10.90 5.50
N ALA A 361 5.22 11.23 5.80
CA ALA A 361 5.65 12.63 5.89
C ALA A 361 5.48 13.37 4.56
N LEU A 362 5.88 12.76 3.45
CA LEU A 362 5.62 13.29 2.11
C LEU A 362 4.12 13.39 1.84
N GLY A 363 3.37 12.32 2.10
CA GLY A 363 1.94 12.25 1.85
C GLY A 363 1.13 13.31 2.61
N VAL A 364 1.43 13.53 3.89
CA VAL A 364 0.81 14.56 4.73
C VAL A 364 1.21 15.96 4.27
N THR A 365 2.50 16.19 3.99
CA THR A 365 2.97 17.50 3.50
C THR A 365 2.24 17.87 2.21
N ILE A 366 2.16 16.94 1.27
CA ILE A 366 1.43 17.15 0.02
C ILE A 366 -0.06 17.32 0.27
N ALA A 367 -0.68 16.46 1.09
CA ALA A 367 -2.11 16.58 1.40
C ALA A 367 -2.45 17.96 1.98
N ILE A 368 -1.59 18.51 2.83
CA ILE A 368 -1.81 19.80 3.50
C ILE A 368 -1.67 20.98 2.54
N PHE A 369 -0.60 21.01 1.75
CA PHE A 369 -0.27 22.16 0.90
C PHE A 369 -0.87 22.10 -0.51
N TYR A 370 -1.13 20.90 -1.00
CA TYR A 370 -1.42 20.64 -2.41
C TYR A 370 -2.69 19.80 -2.61
N GLY A 371 -3.28 19.28 -1.54
CA GLY A 371 -4.49 18.47 -1.59
C GLY A 371 -4.22 17.07 -2.14
N ASP A 372 -5.19 16.53 -2.88
CA ASP A 372 -5.12 15.17 -3.39
C ASP A 372 -4.52 15.12 -4.80
N ILE A 373 -3.24 14.73 -4.89
CA ILE A 373 -2.55 14.64 -6.19
C ILE A 373 -3.14 13.50 -7.03
N TYR A 374 -3.49 12.37 -6.41
CA TYR A 374 -4.04 11.23 -7.15
C TYR A 374 -5.32 11.65 -7.87
N TRP A 375 -6.27 12.23 -7.12
CA TRP A 375 -7.53 12.63 -7.68
C TRP A 375 -7.40 13.84 -8.63
N GLY A 376 -6.47 14.75 -8.35
CA GLY A 376 -6.08 15.81 -9.30
C GLY A 376 -5.60 15.24 -10.64
N LEU A 377 -4.72 14.23 -10.61
CA LEU A 377 -4.27 13.52 -11.83
C LEU A 377 -5.44 12.82 -12.52
N VAL A 378 -6.28 12.09 -11.78
CA VAL A 378 -7.45 11.41 -12.36
C VAL A 378 -8.38 12.42 -13.03
N SER A 379 -8.64 13.56 -12.39
CA SER A 379 -9.53 14.60 -12.91
C SER A 379 -8.95 15.29 -14.16
N PHE A 380 -7.66 15.60 -14.15
CA PHE A 380 -6.93 16.14 -15.30
C PHE A 380 -6.97 15.19 -16.50
N LEU A 381 -6.76 13.90 -16.24
CA LEU A 381 -6.72 12.85 -17.26
C LEU A 381 -8.12 12.48 -17.78
N ALA A 382 -9.15 12.58 -16.95
CA ALA A 382 -10.55 12.40 -17.32
C ALA A 382 -11.11 13.59 -18.12
N GLY A 383 -10.37 14.70 -18.21
CA GLY A 383 -10.71 15.85 -19.04
C GLY A 383 -11.75 16.79 -18.43
N GLY A 384 -11.74 16.97 -17.10
CA GLY A 384 -12.57 17.94 -16.37
C GLY A 384 -14.06 17.71 -16.56
N PHE A 385 -14.73 17.09 -15.59
CA PHE A 385 -16.20 17.09 -15.56
C PHE A 385 -16.73 18.47 -15.20
#